data_AF-A0AAU5EY56-F1
#
_entry.id   AF-A0AAU5EY56-F1
#
_cell.length_a   1.000
_cell.length_b   1.000
_cell.length_c   1.000
_cell.angle_alpha   90.00
_cell.angle_beta   90.00
_cell.angle_gamma   90.00
#
_symmetry.space_group_name_H-M   'P 1'
#
loop_
_entity.id
_entity.type
_entity.pdbx_description
1 polymer ?
#
loop_
_entity_poly.entity_id
_entity_poly.type
_entity_poly.pdbx_seq_one_letter_code
_entity_poly.pdbx_strand_id
1 'polypeptide(L)'
;MLKRRVVSLTIAAAALIGCSVAASPAAYAASCYGSTCSNKGPKGTGCDANAFNLRDFVLKGGYYELRWSNTCHAAWIRASGAGAAGASAVIQRVLLDGGGGVDVQEERFVAVSKGQLDWSNMVGTNYGSYYRVCGTYFNFPASTLDCGALVYHD
;
A
#
# COMPACT_ATOMS: atom_id res chain seq x y z
N MET A 1 52.21 40.64 -54.92
CA MET A 1 51.21 39.85 -55.68
C MET A 1 50.29 39.15 -54.70
N LEU A 2 49.01 39.54 -54.69
CA LEU A 2 47.99 39.04 -53.77
C LEU A 2 47.46 37.69 -54.28
N LYS A 3 47.44 36.64 -53.44
CA LYS A 3 46.66 35.43 -53.71
C LYS A 3 45.93 34.99 -52.44
N ARG A 4 44.64 35.36 -52.41
CA ARG A 4 43.61 34.93 -51.47
C ARG A 4 43.58 33.40 -51.36
N ARG A 5 43.47 32.88 -50.13
CA ARG A 5 42.67 31.68 -49.84
C ARG A 5 41.91 31.90 -48.52
N VAL A 6 40.61 32.11 -48.68
CA VAL A 6 39.56 31.90 -47.66
C VAL A 6 39.43 30.38 -47.44
N VAL A 7 38.66 29.96 -46.42
CA VAL A 7 38.16 28.59 -46.10
C VAL A 7 38.95 27.99 -44.91
N SER A 8 38.38 27.62 -43.77
CA SER A 8 36.99 27.52 -43.31
C SER A 8 36.94 27.50 -41.78
N LEU A 9 35.88 28.09 -41.21
CA LEU A 9 35.41 27.84 -39.85
C LEU A 9 34.86 26.40 -39.79
N THR A 10 35.35 25.57 -38.87
CA THR A 10 34.65 24.35 -38.44
C THR A 10 34.47 24.37 -36.93
N ILE A 11 33.23 24.64 -36.54
CA ILE A 11 32.67 24.51 -35.20
C ILE A 11 32.55 23.01 -34.90
N ALA A 12 33.14 22.54 -33.81
CA ALA A 12 32.86 21.22 -33.26
C ALA A 12 32.31 21.39 -31.84
N ALA A 13 31.01 21.68 -31.75
CA ALA A 13 30.26 21.57 -30.50
C ALA A 13 29.88 20.08 -30.32
N ALA A 14 30.61 19.38 -29.44
CA ALA A 14 30.27 18.01 -29.06
C ALA A 14 28.99 18.04 -28.18
N ALA A 15 27.86 17.68 -28.76
CA ALA A 15 26.62 17.46 -28.03
C ALA A 15 26.75 16.17 -27.21
N LEU A 16 26.94 16.32 -25.90
CA LEU A 16 26.76 15.24 -24.93
C LEU A 16 25.27 14.91 -24.86
N ILE A 17 24.83 13.93 -25.63
CA ILE A 17 23.51 13.30 -25.46
C ILE A 17 23.62 12.47 -24.18
N GLY A 18 23.31 13.09 -23.04
CA GLY A 18 23.14 12.40 -21.78
C GLY A 18 21.92 11.48 -21.91
N CYS A 19 22.16 10.19 -22.08
CA CYS A 19 21.13 9.16 -21.94
C CYS A 19 20.62 9.19 -20.50
N SER A 20 19.50 9.86 -20.28
CA SER A 20 18.67 9.70 -19.09
C SER A 20 18.13 8.27 -19.10
N VAL A 21 18.89 7.35 -18.51
CA VAL A 21 18.39 6.02 -18.15
C VAL A 21 17.28 6.23 -17.12
N ALA A 22 16.03 6.24 -17.59
CA ALA A 22 14.89 6.08 -16.72
C ALA A 22 15.06 4.72 -16.02
N ALA A 23 15.45 4.73 -14.74
CA ALA A 23 15.46 3.53 -13.94
C ALA A 23 14.01 3.02 -13.89
N SER A 24 13.70 2.00 -14.67
CA SER A 24 12.41 1.32 -14.58
C SER A 24 12.28 0.81 -13.14
N PRO A 25 11.14 1.04 -12.46
CA PRO A 25 10.94 0.49 -11.14
C PRO A 25 11.13 -1.03 -11.24
N ALA A 26 12.07 -1.57 -10.47
CA ALA A 26 12.26 -3.00 -10.41
C ALA A 26 10.93 -3.62 -9.95
N ALA A 27 10.30 -4.39 -10.84
CA ALA A 27 9.16 -5.21 -10.47
C ALA A 27 9.70 -6.33 -9.57
N TYR A 28 9.67 -6.11 -8.26
CA TYR A 28 9.98 -7.16 -7.31
C TYR A 28 8.90 -8.23 -7.43
N ALA A 29 9.30 -9.42 -7.89
CA ALA A 29 8.43 -10.59 -7.81
C ALA A 29 8.01 -10.79 -6.36
N ALA A 30 6.73 -11.10 -6.15
CA ALA A 30 6.20 -11.37 -4.83
C ALA A 30 7.04 -12.43 -4.10
N SER A 31 7.57 -12.11 -2.93
CA SER A 31 8.41 -13.04 -2.14
C SER A 31 7.62 -13.93 -1.18
N CYS A 32 6.29 -13.83 -1.22
CA CYS A 32 5.37 -14.63 -0.42
C CYS A 32 4.04 -14.81 -1.17
N TYR A 33 3.26 -15.80 -0.74
CA TYR A 33 1.91 -16.04 -1.24
C TYR A 33 0.97 -16.52 -0.13
N GLY A 34 -0.27 -16.05 -0.15
CA GLY A 34 -1.33 -16.43 0.77
C GLY A 34 -0.92 -16.25 2.22
N SER A 35 -1.17 -17.26 3.05
CA SER A 35 -0.87 -17.19 4.49
C SER A 35 0.61 -16.93 4.81
N THR A 36 1.54 -17.22 3.89
CA THR A 36 2.98 -16.95 4.08
C THR A 36 3.35 -15.47 3.98
N CYS A 37 2.41 -14.63 3.52
CA CYS A 37 2.53 -13.17 3.53
C CYS A 37 2.08 -12.54 4.85
N SER A 38 1.38 -13.28 5.73
CA SER A 38 0.94 -12.74 7.01
C SER A 38 2.12 -12.18 7.81
N ASN A 39 1.90 -11.02 8.43
CA ASN A 39 2.89 -10.28 9.20
C ASN A 39 4.10 -9.74 8.40
N LYS A 40 4.07 -9.76 7.06
CA LYS A 40 5.10 -9.13 6.21
C LYS A 40 4.61 -7.80 5.66
N GLY A 41 5.54 -6.87 5.42
CA GLY A 41 5.23 -5.57 4.83
C GLY A 41 5.05 -5.67 3.31
N PRO A 42 3.97 -5.11 2.73
CA PRO A 42 3.63 -5.26 1.31
C PRO A 42 4.69 -4.68 0.36
N LYS A 43 5.36 -3.60 0.75
CA LYS A 43 6.45 -2.97 -0.01
C LYS A 43 7.71 -3.83 -0.08
N GLY A 44 8.11 -4.39 1.07
CA GLY A 44 9.32 -5.22 1.16
C GLY A 44 9.19 -6.57 0.48
N THR A 45 7.96 -7.03 0.22
CA THR A 45 7.67 -8.29 -0.46
C THR A 45 7.31 -8.14 -1.93
N GLY A 46 7.20 -6.90 -2.45
CA GLY A 46 6.74 -6.62 -3.82
C GLY A 46 5.23 -6.79 -4.03
N CYS A 47 4.46 -7.01 -2.97
CA CYS A 47 3.01 -7.25 -3.06
C CYS A 47 2.21 -6.01 -3.44
N ASP A 48 2.76 -4.81 -3.21
CA ASP A 48 2.08 -3.56 -3.51
C ASP A 48 2.06 -3.21 -5.01
N ALA A 49 2.93 -3.81 -5.82
CA ALA A 49 3.16 -3.41 -7.21
C ALA A 49 1.88 -3.41 -8.08
N ASN A 50 0.99 -4.38 -7.87
CA ASN A 50 -0.29 -4.51 -8.59
C ASN A 50 -1.48 -4.57 -7.63
N ALA A 51 -1.32 -4.03 -6.43
CA ALA A 51 -2.40 -4.02 -5.47
C ALA A 51 -3.52 -3.08 -5.93
N PHE A 52 -4.77 -3.37 -5.57
CA PHE A 52 -5.92 -2.48 -5.78
C PHE A 52 -6.67 -2.23 -4.47
N ASN A 53 -7.58 -1.26 -4.49
CA ASN A 53 -8.37 -0.88 -3.34
C ASN A 53 -9.68 -1.68 -3.32
N LEU A 54 -9.94 -2.40 -2.24
CA LEU A 54 -11.22 -3.08 -1.99
C LEU A 54 -12.25 -2.15 -1.37
N ARG A 55 -11.80 -1.24 -0.51
CA ARG A 55 -12.68 -0.35 0.24
C ARG A 55 -11.91 0.79 0.89
N ASP A 56 -12.56 1.95 0.95
CA ASP A 56 -12.12 3.06 1.79
C ASP A 56 -12.82 3.04 3.14
N PHE A 57 -12.10 3.48 4.16
CA PHE A 57 -12.59 3.72 5.49
C PHE A 57 -12.05 5.06 6.00
N VAL A 58 -12.95 5.97 6.39
CA VAL A 58 -12.59 7.30 6.89
C VAL A 58 -12.98 7.37 8.35
N LEU A 59 -12.01 7.71 9.20
CA LEU A 59 -12.26 7.91 10.63
C LEU A 59 -11.51 9.13 11.13
N LYS A 60 -12.26 10.13 11.61
CA LYS A 60 -11.73 11.34 12.29
C LYS A 60 -10.56 12.01 11.55
N GLY A 61 -10.66 12.11 10.22
CA GLY A 61 -9.64 12.73 9.36
C GLY A 61 -8.51 11.80 8.90
N GLY A 62 -8.47 10.56 9.39
CA GLY A 62 -7.65 9.49 8.84
C GLY A 62 -8.35 8.82 7.66
N TYR A 63 -7.59 8.52 6.61
CA TYR A 63 -8.04 7.81 5.42
C TYR A 63 -7.32 6.47 5.32
N TYR A 64 -8.08 5.39 5.32
CA TYR A 64 -7.58 4.02 5.35
C TYR A 64 -8.13 3.25 4.15
N GLU A 65 -7.24 2.81 3.27
CA GLU A 65 -7.58 1.98 2.12
C GLU A 65 -7.35 0.51 2.48
N LEU A 66 -8.39 -0.32 2.39
CA LEU A 66 -8.28 -1.77 2.41
C LEU A 66 -7.71 -2.23 1.06
N ARG A 67 -6.42 -2.57 1.04
CA ARG A 67 -5.72 -2.97 -0.18
C ARG A 67 -5.62 -4.47 -0.28
N TRP A 68 -5.65 -4.97 -1.52
CA TRP A 68 -5.48 -6.37 -1.86
C TRP A 68 -4.50 -6.55 -3.01
N SER A 69 -3.76 -7.65 -3.01
CA SER A 69 -2.89 -8.05 -4.12
C SER A 69 -3.19 -9.48 -4.57
N ASN A 70 -3.63 -9.65 -5.81
CA ASN A 70 -3.84 -10.98 -6.40
C ASN A 70 -2.54 -11.79 -6.46
N THR A 71 -1.40 -11.13 -6.69
CA THR A 71 -0.11 -11.82 -6.79
C THR A 71 0.33 -12.41 -5.44
N CYS A 72 -0.06 -11.79 -4.33
CA CYS A 72 0.31 -12.25 -2.99
C CYS A 72 -0.81 -12.91 -2.22
N HIS A 73 -2.04 -12.82 -2.70
CA HIS A 73 -3.23 -13.35 -2.04
C HIS A 73 -3.35 -12.86 -0.58
N ALA A 74 -3.16 -11.55 -0.41
CA ALA A 74 -3.07 -10.90 0.89
C ALA A 74 -3.65 -9.48 0.89
N ALA A 75 -4.21 -9.09 2.04
CA ALA A 75 -4.77 -7.76 2.27
C ALA A 75 -3.96 -6.96 3.29
N TRP A 76 -4.02 -5.63 3.24
CA TRP A 76 -3.46 -4.74 4.27
C TRP A 76 -4.16 -3.38 4.24
N ILE A 77 -3.90 -2.55 5.24
CA ILE A 77 -4.33 -1.14 5.21
C ILE A 77 -3.21 -0.28 4.65
N ARG A 78 -3.53 0.61 3.72
CA ARG A 78 -2.72 1.81 3.43
C ARG A 78 -3.37 3.00 4.13
N ALA A 79 -2.68 3.58 5.10
CA ALA A 79 -3.16 4.67 5.94
C ALA A 79 -2.52 5.99 5.51
N SER A 80 -3.33 7.03 5.31
CA SER A 80 -2.85 8.37 4.97
C SER A 80 -3.69 9.45 5.65
N GLY A 81 -3.14 10.67 5.70
CA GLY A 81 -3.91 11.88 5.99
C GLY A 81 -3.66 12.51 7.34
N ALA A 82 -4.55 13.44 7.70
CA ALA A 82 -4.47 14.31 8.88
C ALA A 82 -5.42 13.85 9.97
N GLY A 83 -5.39 12.56 10.31
CA GLY A 83 -6.14 12.05 11.45
C GLY A 83 -5.92 12.91 12.69
N ALA A 84 -6.94 13.02 13.55
CA ALA A 84 -6.72 13.46 14.92
C ALA A 84 -5.52 12.68 15.48
N ALA A 85 -4.61 13.34 16.22
CA ALA A 85 -3.45 12.68 16.81
C ALA A 85 -3.93 11.41 17.54
N GLY A 86 -3.48 10.23 17.08
CA GLY A 86 -3.88 8.93 17.64
C GLY A 86 -4.96 8.13 16.91
N ALA A 87 -5.47 8.60 15.78
CA ALA A 87 -6.33 7.76 14.95
C ALA A 87 -5.52 6.53 14.48
N SER A 88 -6.06 5.35 14.78
CA SER A 88 -5.42 4.08 14.46
C SER A 88 -6.42 3.16 13.79
N ALA A 89 -5.93 2.26 12.96
CA ALA A 89 -6.77 1.27 12.29
C ALA A 89 -6.18 -0.14 12.42
N VAL A 90 -7.06 -1.12 12.40
CA VAL A 90 -6.74 -2.54 12.30
C VAL A 90 -7.42 -3.12 11.08
N ILE A 91 -6.70 -3.95 10.35
CA ILE A 91 -7.31 -4.84 9.37
C ILE A 91 -7.69 -6.12 10.11
N GLN A 92 -8.89 -6.62 9.87
CA GLN A 92 -9.33 -7.91 10.37
C GLN A 92 -9.67 -8.83 9.21
N ARG A 93 -9.08 -10.02 9.20
CA ARG A 93 -9.62 -11.17 8.45
C ARG A 93 -10.51 -11.96 9.38
N VAL A 94 -11.71 -12.28 8.91
CA VAL A 94 -12.74 -12.86 9.76
C VAL A 94 -13.42 -14.05 9.09
N LEU A 95 -14.02 -14.90 9.92
CA LEU A 95 -15.06 -15.84 9.51
C LEU A 95 -16.41 -15.31 9.98
N LEU A 96 -17.45 -15.57 9.20
CA LEU A 96 -18.83 -15.34 9.63
C LEU A 96 -19.28 -16.58 10.39
N ASP A 97 -19.75 -16.41 11.61
CA ASP A 97 -20.37 -17.51 12.33
C ASP A 97 -21.78 -17.79 11.74
N GLY A 98 -22.30 -18.99 12.00
CA GLY A 98 -23.61 -19.40 11.49
C GLY A 98 -24.79 -18.60 12.07
N GLY A 99 -24.55 -17.74 13.06
CA GLY A 99 -25.53 -16.84 13.69
C GLY A 99 -25.43 -15.38 13.22
N GLY A 100 -24.53 -15.07 12.27
CA GLY A 100 -24.31 -13.71 11.76
C GLY A 100 -23.32 -12.85 12.56
N GLY A 101 -22.65 -13.42 13.55
CA GLY A 101 -21.51 -12.83 14.23
C GLY A 101 -20.20 -12.98 13.44
N VAL A 102 -19.16 -12.33 13.95
CA VAL A 102 -17.87 -12.17 13.27
C VAL A 102 -16.74 -12.69 14.14
N ASP A 103 -16.09 -13.76 13.70
CA ASP A 103 -14.94 -14.37 14.35
C ASP A 103 -13.64 -13.86 13.74
N VAL A 104 -12.93 -13.00 14.47
CA VAL A 104 -11.64 -12.44 14.01
C VAL A 104 -10.57 -13.52 14.04
N GLN A 105 -10.03 -13.85 12.86
CA GLN A 105 -9.00 -14.87 12.69
C GLN A 105 -7.58 -14.29 12.76
N GLU A 106 -7.40 -13.07 12.26
CA GLU A 106 -6.13 -12.36 12.32
C GLU A 106 -6.38 -10.86 12.23
N GLU A 107 -5.60 -10.09 13.00
CA GLU A 107 -5.60 -8.64 12.88
C GLU A 107 -4.18 -8.06 12.77
N ARG A 108 -4.08 -6.93 12.08
CA ARG A 108 -2.84 -6.14 12.00
C ARG A 108 -3.15 -4.66 12.16
N PHE A 109 -2.33 -4.00 12.95
CA PHE A 109 -2.48 -2.60 13.30
C PHE A 109 -1.69 -1.68 12.36
N VAL A 110 -2.18 -0.46 12.19
CA VAL A 110 -1.45 0.67 11.65
C VAL A 110 -1.88 1.95 12.37
N ALA A 111 -0.92 2.78 12.74
CA ALA A 111 -1.17 4.14 13.23
C ALA A 111 -0.45 5.12 12.30
N VAL A 112 -1.15 6.17 11.89
CA VAL A 112 -0.57 7.20 11.03
C VAL A 112 -0.59 8.55 11.73
N SER A 113 0.56 9.19 11.83
CA SER A 113 0.64 10.58 12.30
C SER A 113 0.15 11.54 11.21
N LYS A 114 -0.27 12.74 11.61
CA LYS A 114 -0.76 13.76 10.67
C LYS A 114 0.23 14.00 9.53
N GLY A 115 -0.23 13.82 8.30
CA GLY A 115 0.54 14.05 7.08
C GLY A 115 1.53 12.93 6.74
N GLN A 116 1.49 11.80 7.44
CA GLN A 116 2.25 10.61 7.10
C GLN A 116 1.45 9.67 6.21
N LEU A 117 2.19 8.77 5.56
CA LEU A 117 1.67 7.62 4.83
C LEU A 117 2.32 6.39 5.46
N ASP A 118 1.52 5.41 5.86
CA ASP A 118 2.02 4.15 6.41
C ASP A 118 1.13 2.99 5.98
N TRP A 119 1.54 1.76 6.29
CA TRP A 119 0.77 0.56 6.00
C TRP A 119 0.83 -0.44 7.14
N SER A 120 -0.25 -1.21 7.31
CA SER A 120 -0.19 -2.38 8.17
C SER A 120 0.69 -3.46 7.53
N ASN A 121 1.14 -4.41 8.35
CA ASN A 121 1.55 -5.70 7.81
C ASN A 121 0.35 -6.39 7.12
N MET A 122 0.67 -7.28 6.19
CA MET A 122 -0.33 -8.04 5.45
C MET A 122 -1.01 -9.10 6.30
N VAL A 123 -2.26 -9.40 5.91
CA VAL A 123 -3.10 -10.49 6.38
C VAL A 123 -3.39 -11.38 5.18
N GLY A 124 -2.64 -12.47 5.07
CA GLY A 124 -2.68 -13.39 3.95
C GLY A 124 -3.67 -14.54 4.16
N THR A 125 -4.12 -15.18 3.09
CA THR A 125 -4.96 -16.38 3.15
C THR A 125 -4.72 -17.26 1.93
N ASN A 126 -4.89 -18.57 2.06
CA ASN A 126 -4.84 -19.48 0.91
C ASN A 126 -6.23 -19.73 0.29
N TYR A 127 -7.28 -19.16 0.89
CA TYR A 127 -8.68 -19.36 0.51
C TYR A 127 -9.42 -18.02 0.57
N GLY A 128 -10.56 -17.92 -0.11
CA GLY A 128 -11.40 -16.74 0.02
C GLY A 128 -11.76 -16.41 1.46
N SER A 129 -11.75 -15.15 1.84
CA SER A 129 -11.96 -14.69 3.20
C SER A 129 -12.61 -13.31 3.24
N TYR A 130 -13.23 -12.99 4.38
CA TYR A 130 -13.78 -11.66 4.61
C TYR A 130 -12.76 -10.77 5.31
N TYR A 131 -12.66 -9.54 4.82
CA TYR A 131 -11.79 -8.50 5.34
C TYR A 131 -12.60 -7.26 5.72
N ARG A 132 -12.17 -6.55 6.76
CA ARG A 132 -12.63 -5.20 7.06
C ARG A 132 -11.53 -4.36 7.67
N VAL A 133 -11.71 -3.05 7.59
CA VAL A 133 -10.96 -2.08 8.36
C VAL A 133 -11.81 -1.68 9.56
N CYS A 134 -11.22 -1.70 10.74
CA CYS A 134 -11.80 -1.07 11.91
C CYS A 134 -10.85 -0.01 12.44
N GLY A 135 -11.38 1.04 13.06
CA GLY A 135 -10.58 2.10 13.63
C GLY A 135 -10.96 2.42 15.07
N THR A 136 -10.03 3.09 15.74
CA THR A 136 -10.21 3.67 17.06
C THR A 136 -9.50 5.03 17.13
N TYR A 137 -9.86 5.82 18.13
CA TYR A 137 -9.22 7.09 18.45
C TYR A 137 -9.02 7.20 19.97
N PHE A 138 -8.01 7.96 20.42
CA PHE A 138 -7.78 8.18 21.85
C PHE A 138 -9.07 8.62 22.56
N ASN A 139 -9.33 8.05 23.75
CA ASN A 139 -10.55 8.17 24.56
C ASN A 139 -11.73 7.24 24.23
N PHE A 140 -11.57 6.21 23.40
CA PHE A 140 -12.51 5.08 23.39
C PHE A 140 -11.98 3.94 24.26
N PRO A 141 -12.80 3.30 25.11
CA PRO A 141 -12.42 2.02 25.68
C PRO A 141 -12.12 1.09 24.50
N ALA A 142 -11.07 0.27 24.62
CA ALA A 142 -10.60 -0.66 23.58
C ALA A 142 -11.68 -1.66 23.06
N SER A 143 -12.89 -1.61 23.62
CA SER A 143 -14.05 -2.45 23.32
C SER A 143 -15.01 -1.92 22.23
N THR A 144 -14.78 -0.74 21.62
CA THR A 144 -15.66 -0.28 20.53
C THR A 144 -14.84 0.18 19.33
N LEU A 145 -14.32 -0.79 18.59
CA LEU A 145 -13.80 -0.57 17.25
C LEU A 145 -14.96 -0.15 16.31
N ASP A 146 -14.81 1.00 15.64
CA ASP A 146 -15.72 1.36 14.54
C ASP A 146 -15.27 0.60 13.30
N CYS A 147 -16.08 -0.36 12.88
CA CYS A 147 -15.74 -1.27 11.80
C CYS A 147 -16.50 -0.92 10.52
N GLY A 148 -15.77 -0.78 9.43
CA GLY A 148 -16.33 -0.76 8.10
C GLY A 148 -16.99 -2.10 7.72
N ALA A 149 -17.76 -2.06 6.64
CA ALA A 149 -18.42 -3.26 6.10
C ALA A 149 -17.39 -4.33 5.68
N LEU A 150 -17.76 -5.59 5.88
CA LEU A 150 -16.99 -6.73 5.41
C LEU A 150 -16.95 -6.80 3.89
N VAL A 151 -15.80 -7.22 3.36
CA VAL A 151 -15.55 -7.45 1.94
C VAL A 151 -14.98 -8.84 1.77
N TYR A 152 -15.68 -9.68 1.02
CA TYR A 152 -15.14 -10.98 0.62
C TYR A 152 -14.11 -10.80 -0.50
N HIS A 153 -13.01 -11.53 -0.43
CA HIS A 153 -12.05 -11.63 -1.51
C HIS A 153 -11.37 -13.00 -1.54
N ASP A 154 -11.09 -13.49 -2.75
CA ASP A 154 -10.42 -14.74 -3.09
C ASP A 154 -9.36 -14.58 -4.19
#